data_AF-A0A821C6Q5-F1
#
_entry.id   AF-A0A821C6Q5-F1
#
_cell.length_a   1.000
_cell.length_b   1.000
_cell.length_c   1.000
_cell.angle_alpha   90.00
_cell.angle_beta   90.00
_cell.angle_gamma   90.00
#
_symmetry.space_group_name_H-M   'P 1'
#
loop_
_entity.id
_entity.type
_entity.pdbx_description
1 polymer ?
#
loop_
_entity_poly.entity_id
_entity_poly.type
_entity_poly.pdbx_seq_one_letter_code
_entity_poly.pdbx_strand_id
1 'polypeptide(L)'
;MGEHTLWDSKRYCHDDNKNVLKELIDDGHTLILLDGLDEITEVGQKGEIVDLVRKFVDEYARGPDFISAFDDRMFHGTSVDYCCHKIVETQPPSIPGGNQIIITSRIIGYQLYPLVGTFICHYAFLLINYNEAKEFVKKWLSQIEKSILEILLNEGINLGRKLVKVLSTRRYNVVKALLVNNSELSSNPSLSALICTFIFQSLDKFNPKSRVEVYNHAVQVALHSWKSHESNIPERVLTNFLIDLACYLHLNSPSGLIDEFDIKQLCYLILQQQGPSCNHKILREYVHKLTSLLDYNIGIFAERGLQIYEFLHLSFQDYFVARSLVKGSPDEVAKRILTITIYPRFHESLLIAIGWISWKWSFDDYDMFCNLLVTSPTQYSIPFGTILFFLMLSMIYKDYLQTQSSLLHLVIYLIIHIIQVKRHI
;
A
#
# COMPACT_ATOMS: atom_id res chain seq x y z
N MET A 1 5.01 -16.76 -27.34
CA MET A 1 4.35 -15.63 -28.01
C MET A 1 3.07 -15.36 -27.24
N GLY A 2 3.03 -14.28 -26.47
CA GLY A 2 1.87 -13.95 -25.64
C GLY A 2 0.72 -13.43 -26.50
N GLU A 3 -0.47 -13.98 -26.30
CA GLU A 3 -1.69 -13.46 -26.91
C GLU A 3 -2.05 -12.14 -26.21
N HIS A 4 -2.16 -11.06 -26.99
CA HIS A 4 -2.62 -9.78 -26.48
C HIS A 4 -4.12 -9.85 -26.17
N THR A 5 -4.46 -9.84 -24.88
CA THR A 5 -5.81 -9.52 -24.40
C THR A 5 -5.71 -8.34 -23.44
N LEU A 6 -6.14 -7.16 -23.91
CA LEU A 6 -6.39 -5.97 -23.10
C LEU A 6 -7.89 -5.88 -22.76
N TRP A 7 -8.18 -5.11 -21.70
CA TRP A 7 -9.40 -5.04 -20.87
C TRP A 7 -10.77 -4.95 -21.58
N ASP A 8 -10.81 -4.59 -22.85
CA ASP A 8 -12.01 -4.76 -23.68
C ASP A 8 -11.71 -5.86 -24.70
N SER A 9 -12.44 -6.97 -24.61
CA SER A 9 -12.36 -8.17 -25.44
C SER A 9 -12.72 -7.95 -26.92
N LYS A 10 -12.32 -6.82 -27.52
CA LYS A 10 -12.28 -6.57 -28.95
C LYS A 10 -10.84 -6.68 -29.45
N ARG A 11 -10.61 -7.66 -30.33
CA ARG A 11 -9.40 -7.73 -31.15
C ARG A 11 -9.33 -6.47 -32.02
N TYR A 12 -8.44 -5.54 -31.68
CA TYR A 12 -8.13 -4.39 -32.54
C TYR A 12 -7.08 -4.69 -33.62
N CYS A 13 -6.49 -5.89 -33.60
CA CYS A 13 -5.65 -6.36 -34.70
C CYS A 13 -6.47 -7.26 -35.62
N HIS A 14 -6.91 -6.71 -36.76
CA HIS A 14 -7.10 -7.53 -37.96
C HIS A 14 -5.77 -8.24 -38.28
N ASP A 15 -5.83 -9.51 -38.72
CA ASP A 15 -4.66 -10.37 -38.94
C ASP A 15 -3.57 -9.76 -39.85
N ASP A 16 -3.90 -8.74 -40.65
CA ASP A 16 -2.97 -7.99 -41.50
C ASP A 16 -2.02 -7.04 -40.72
N ASN A 17 -2.30 -6.72 -39.46
CA ASN A 17 -1.50 -5.77 -38.65
C ASN A 17 -0.48 -6.42 -37.70
N LYS A 18 -0.34 -7.76 -37.70
CA LYS A 18 0.60 -8.47 -36.81
C LYS A 18 2.06 -8.06 -37.02
N ASN A 19 2.40 -7.50 -38.20
CA ASN A 19 3.75 -7.06 -38.51
C ASN A 19 4.01 -5.58 -38.17
N VAL A 20 2.99 -4.74 -38.05
CA VAL A 20 3.20 -3.29 -37.87
C VAL A 20 3.89 -2.97 -36.55
N LEU A 21 3.50 -3.63 -35.45
CA LEU A 21 4.18 -3.42 -34.16
C LEU A 21 5.64 -3.87 -34.23
N LYS A 22 5.90 -5.01 -34.88
CA LYS A 22 7.25 -5.54 -35.02
C LYS A 22 8.11 -4.63 -35.89
N GLU A 23 7.58 -4.16 -37.01
CA GLU A 23 8.24 -3.18 -37.90
C GLU A 23 8.54 -1.89 -37.15
N LEU A 24 7.61 -1.35 -36.36
CA LEU A 24 7.84 -0.14 -35.58
C LEU A 24 8.93 -0.32 -34.51
N ILE A 25 9.03 -1.51 -33.90
CA ILE A 25 10.11 -1.85 -32.97
C ILE A 25 11.42 -2.01 -33.75
N ASP A 26 11.43 -2.75 -34.85
CA ASP A 26 12.63 -2.96 -35.67
C ASP A 26 13.18 -1.62 -36.23
N ASP A 27 12.29 -0.68 -36.56
CA ASP A 27 12.62 0.66 -37.08
C ASP A 27 12.97 1.68 -35.98
N GLY A 28 12.91 1.31 -34.70
CA GLY A 28 13.31 2.20 -33.60
C GLY A 28 12.32 3.33 -33.31
N HIS A 29 11.03 3.11 -33.59
CA HIS A 29 9.97 4.14 -33.50
C HIS A 29 9.00 3.93 -32.33
N THR A 30 9.40 3.17 -31.31
CA THR A 30 8.52 2.86 -30.17
C THR A 30 9.01 3.39 -28.83
N LEU A 31 8.03 3.74 -27.99
CA LEU A 31 8.19 3.83 -26.54
C LEU A 31 7.53 2.59 -25.93
N ILE A 32 8.33 1.77 -25.25
CA ILE A 32 7.92 0.51 -24.63
C ILE A 32 7.90 0.71 -23.11
N LEU A 33 6.77 0.41 -22.50
CA LEU A 33 6.61 0.43 -21.04
C LEU A 33 6.48 -1.00 -20.54
N LEU A 34 7.41 -1.43 -19.70
CA LEU A 34 7.34 -2.69 -18.97
C LEU A 34 6.99 -2.37 -17.51
N ASP A 35 5.78 -2.72 -17.10
CA ASP A 35 5.26 -2.41 -15.76
C ASP A 35 5.32 -3.65 -14.86
N GLY A 36 5.69 -3.49 -13.58
CA GLY A 36 5.53 -4.54 -12.56
C GLY A 36 6.57 -5.67 -12.58
N LEU A 37 7.86 -5.37 -12.82
CA LEU A 37 8.91 -6.41 -12.80
C LEU A 37 9.04 -7.16 -11.44
N ASP A 38 8.50 -6.60 -10.36
CA ASP A 38 8.46 -7.24 -9.05
C ASP A 38 7.36 -8.29 -8.85
N GLU A 39 6.38 -8.38 -9.75
CA GLU A 39 5.24 -9.31 -9.62
C GLU A 39 5.63 -10.78 -9.84
N ILE A 40 6.86 -11.03 -10.28
CA ILE A 40 7.41 -12.38 -10.44
C ILE A 40 7.85 -12.90 -9.07
N THR A 41 7.01 -13.75 -8.50
CA THR A 41 7.13 -14.24 -7.13
C THR A 41 8.20 -15.31 -6.95
N GLU A 42 8.45 -16.16 -7.95
CA GLU A 42 9.48 -17.20 -7.88
C GLU A 42 10.87 -16.64 -8.23
N VAL A 43 11.81 -16.76 -7.29
CA VAL A 43 13.18 -16.24 -7.43
C VAL A 43 13.90 -16.80 -8.66
N GLY A 44 13.70 -18.09 -8.98
CA GLY A 44 14.26 -18.73 -10.17
C GLY A 44 13.70 -18.15 -11.47
N GLN A 45 12.37 -18.03 -11.57
CA GLN A 45 11.69 -17.42 -12.73
C GLN A 45 12.02 -15.93 -12.88
N LYS A 46 12.24 -15.23 -11.77
CA LYS A 46 12.60 -13.80 -11.80
C LYS A 46 13.93 -13.56 -12.50
N GLY A 47 14.94 -14.40 -12.25
CA GLY A 47 16.22 -14.34 -12.97
C GLY A 47 16.02 -14.53 -14.47
N GLU A 48 15.26 -15.56 -14.87
CA GLU A 48 14.98 -15.86 -16.27
C GLU A 48 14.26 -14.71 -16.99
N ILE A 49 13.26 -14.10 -16.36
CA ILE A 49 12.53 -12.98 -16.95
C ILE A 49 13.41 -11.74 -17.03
N VAL A 50 14.21 -11.43 -16.01
CA VAL A 50 15.17 -10.32 -16.07
C VAL A 50 16.18 -10.54 -17.21
N ASP A 51 16.62 -11.77 -17.44
CA ASP A 51 17.51 -12.10 -18.56
C ASP A 51 16.82 -11.97 -19.92
N LEU A 52 15.54 -12.32 -20.03
CA LEU A 52 14.73 -12.09 -21.23
C LEU A 52 14.56 -10.59 -21.50
N VAL A 53 14.26 -9.80 -20.46
CA VAL A 53 14.17 -8.34 -20.56
C VAL A 53 15.52 -7.76 -20.98
N ARG A 54 16.63 -8.24 -20.40
CA ARG A 54 17.98 -7.83 -20.79
C ARG A 54 18.23 -8.09 -22.28
N LYS A 55 17.96 -9.30 -22.77
CA LYS A 55 18.12 -9.65 -24.20
C LYS A 55 17.26 -8.77 -25.09
N PHE A 56 16.01 -8.53 -24.70
CA PHE A 56 15.10 -7.68 -25.44
C PHE A 56 15.60 -6.24 -25.54
N VAL A 57 16.04 -5.66 -24.41
CA VAL A 57 16.63 -4.31 -24.37
C VAL A 57 17.90 -4.25 -25.22
N ASP A 58 18.75 -5.27 -25.14
CA ASP A 58 20.00 -5.36 -25.90
C ASP A 58 19.78 -5.45 -27.42
N GLU A 59 18.73 -6.14 -27.85
CA GLU A 59 18.40 -6.32 -29.26
C GLU A 59 17.67 -5.10 -29.84
N TYR A 60 16.69 -4.55 -29.12
CA TYR A 60 15.73 -3.60 -29.68
C TYR A 60 15.89 -2.16 -29.15
N ALA A 61 16.58 -1.89 -28.04
CA ALA A 61 16.78 -0.53 -27.53
C ALA A 61 18.20 -0.03 -27.82
N ARG A 62 18.60 -0.08 -29.09
CA ARG A 62 19.89 0.40 -29.56
C ARG A 62 19.80 1.86 -29.98
N GLY A 63 20.87 2.61 -29.70
CA GLY A 63 21.04 3.95 -30.24
C GLY A 63 21.28 3.93 -31.76
N PRO A 64 21.26 5.10 -32.43
CA PRO A 64 21.51 5.22 -33.87
C PRO A 64 22.83 4.59 -34.33
N ASP A 65 23.83 4.53 -33.44
CA ASP A 65 25.16 3.95 -33.69
C ASP A 65 25.24 2.45 -33.35
N PHE A 66 24.09 1.76 -33.20
CA PHE A 66 23.95 0.36 -32.78
C PHE A 66 24.47 0.03 -31.38
N ILE A 67 24.75 1.05 -30.56
CA ILE A 67 25.19 0.90 -29.16
C ILE A 67 24.02 0.41 -28.31
N SER A 68 24.24 -0.67 -27.57
CA SER A 68 23.31 -1.23 -26.59
C SER A 68 23.36 -0.49 -25.25
N ALA A 69 22.25 -0.55 -24.49
CA ALA A 69 22.19 -0.04 -23.13
C ALA A 69 23.20 -0.72 -22.16
N PHE A 70 23.69 -1.91 -22.53
CA PHE A 70 24.64 -2.71 -21.74
C PHE A 70 26.09 -2.61 -22.21
N ASP A 71 26.36 -1.94 -23.34
CA ASP A 71 27.72 -1.79 -23.83
C ASP A 71 28.57 -0.94 -22.87
N ASP A 72 29.87 -1.22 -22.83
CA ASP A 72 30.82 -0.41 -22.07
C ASP A 72 31.10 0.91 -22.81
N ARG A 73 31.32 1.99 -22.06
CA ARG A 73 31.97 3.20 -22.57
C ARG A 73 33.43 2.84 -22.85
N MET A 74 33.72 2.21 -23.99
CA MET A 74 35.10 1.83 -24.34
C MET A 74 35.99 3.07 -24.42
N PHE A 75 36.96 3.13 -23.52
CA PHE A 75 38.16 3.95 -23.66
C PHE A 75 38.96 3.42 -24.86
N HIS A 76 38.96 4.11 -26.00
CA HIS A 76 40.12 4.05 -26.88
C HIS A 76 41.12 5.11 -26.42
N GLY A 77 41.96 4.70 -25.47
CA GLY A 77 43.05 5.50 -24.92
C GLY A 77 44.31 4.67 -24.70
N THR A 78 44.74 3.90 -25.72
CA THR A 78 46.12 3.41 -25.80
C THR A 78 46.78 3.90 -27.07
N SER A 79 47.06 5.20 -27.12
CA SER A 79 48.31 5.77 -27.66
C SER A 79 48.14 7.28 -27.83
N VAL A 80 49.04 8.05 -27.19
CA VAL A 80 49.62 9.29 -27.70
C VAL A 80 48.79 10.01 -28.78
N ASP A 81 47.82 10.85 -28.39
CA ASP A 81 47.55 12.14 -29.04
C ASP A 81 46.46 12.93 -28.30
N TYR A 82 46.86 14.09 -27.77
CA TYR A 82 46.08 14.91 -26.82
C TYR A 82 45.05 15.87 -27.46
N CYS A 83 44.71 15.76 -28.75
CA CYS A 83 43.94 16.83 -29.42
C CYS A 83 42.62 16.48 -30.12
N CYS A 84 42.16 15.23 -30.17
CA CYS A 84 40.83 14.92 -30.73
C CYS A 84 40.12 13.79 -30.00
N HIS A 85 39.65 14.06 -28.78
CA HIS A 85 38.76 13.15 -28.06
C HIS A 85 37.31 13.47 -28.46
N LYS A 86 36.78 12.79 -29.49
CA LYS A 86 35.33 12.73 -29.69
C LYS A 86 34.77 11.80 -28.63
N ILE A 87 34.23 12.38 -27.56
CA ILE A 87 33.32 11.70 -26.66
C ILE A 87 32.19 11.17 -27.54
N VAL A 88 31.94 9.85 -27.54
CA VAL A 88 30.70 9.31 -28.11
C VAL A 88 29.59 9.73 -27.16
N GLU A 89 29.05 10.93 -27.38
CA GLU A 89 27.80 11.35 -26.75
C GLU A 89 26.70 10.53 -27.39
N THR A 90 26.27 9.46 -26.71
CA THR A 90 25.02 8.78 -27.06
C THR A 90 23.91 9.83 -27.10
N GLN A 91 23.12 9.86 -28.19
CA GLN A 91 22.05 10.83 -28.33
C GLN A 91 21.10 10.75 -27.12
N PRO A 92 20.74 11.89 -26.50
CA PRO A 92 19.83 11.87 -25.36
C PRO A 92 18.46 11.33 -25.78
N PRO A 93 17.69 10.71 -24.85
CA PRO A 93 16.35 10.20 -25.14
C PRO A 93 15.39 11.26 -25.72
N SER A 94 15.67 12.55 -25.59
CA SER A 94 14.85 13.58 -26.23
C SER A 94 15.00 13.67 -27.76
N ILE A 95 15.96 12.96 -28.36
CA ILE A 95 16.23 12.97 -29.81
C ILE A 95 15.70 11.66 -30.42
N PRO A 96 14.85 11.73 -31.46
CA PRO A 96 14.35 10.54 -32.14
C PRO A 96 15.49 9.80 -32.86
N GLY A 97 15.54 8.47 -32.73
CA GLY A 97 16.57 7.65 -33.40
C GLY A 97 16.77 6.22 -32.88
N GLY A 98 15.87 5.72 -32.02
CA GLY A 98 15.91 4.37 -31.47
C GLY A 98 14.76 4.15 -30.48
N ASN A 99 14.46 2.89 -30.16
CA ASN A 99 13.38 2.60 -29.20
C ASN A 99 13.74 3.09 -27.80
N GLN A 100 12.71 3.51 -27.07
CA GLN A 100 12.81 3.89 -25.67
C GLN A 100 12.12 2.86 -24.81
N ILE A 101 12.75 2.51 -23.69
CA ILE A 101 12.18 1.55 -22.76
C ILE A 101 12.13 2.19 -21.36
N ILE A 102 10.94 2.17 -20.77
CA ILE A 102 10.72 2.49 -19.36
C ILE A 102 10.32 1.19 -18.67
N ILE A 103 11.00 0.89 -17.56
CA ILE A 103 10.71 -0.30 -16.75
C ILE A 103 10.36 0.16 -15.35
N THR A 104 9.23 -0.31 -14.82
CA THR A 104 8.83 -0.06 -13.43
C THR A 104 9.00 -1.35 -12.60
N SER A 105 9.28 -1.16 -11.32
CA SER A 105 9.38 -2.24 -10.33
C SER A 105 9.21 -1.63 -8.95
N ARG A 106 8.65 -2.39 -8.00
CA ARG A 106 8.87 -2.08 -6.59
C ARG A 106 10.36 -2.16 -6.26
N ILE A 107 10.81 -1.29 -5.35
CA ILE A 107 12.19 -1.26 -4.89
C ILE A 107 12.58 -2.55 -4.15
N ILE A 108 11.61 -3.13 -3.42
CA ILE A 108 11.80 -4.38 -2.67
C ILE A 108 11.92 -5.53 -3.68
N GLY A 109 13.04 -6.25 -3.61
CA GLY A 109 13.33 -7.38 -4.48
C GLY A 109 13.91 -7.02 -5.85
N TYR A 110 13.90 -5.75 -6.27
CA TYR A 110 14.62 -5.31 -7.48
C TYR A 110 16.14 -5.44 -7.30
N GLN A 111 16.62 -5.16 -6.10
CA GLN A 111 18.04 -5.22 -5.74
C GLN A 111 18.67 -6.61 -5.88
N LEU A 112 17.87 -7.68 -5.96
CA LEU A 112 18.36 -9.05 -6.14
C LEU A 112 18.77 -9.33 -7.60
N TYR A 113 18.06 -8.73 -8.57
CA TYR A 113 18.30 -8.88 -10.00
C TYR A 113 18.18 -7.53 -10.72
N PRO A 114 19.05 -6.55 -10.41
CA PRO A 114 18.98 -5.24 -11.03
C PRO A 114 19.37 -5.28 -12.51
N LEU A 115 18.72 -4.47 -13.33
CA LEU A 115 19.16 -4.22 -14.70
C LEU A 115 20.28 -3.19 -14.69
N VAL A 116 21.52 -3.68 -14.65
CA VAL A 116 22.72 -2.84 -14.64
C VAL A 116 23.27 -2.73 -16.05
N GLY A 117 23.45 -1.50 -16.53
CA GLY A 117 24.05 -1.19 -17.83
C GLY A 117 24.56 0.25 -17.82
N THR A 118 25.59 0.52 -18.62
CA THR A 118 26.30 1.81 -18.64
C THR A 118 25.42 3.00 -19.04
N PHE A 119 24.36 2.72 -19.82
CA PHE A 119 23.41 3.71 -20.30
C PHE A 119 22.01 3.58 -19.66
N ILE A 120 21.88 2.73 -18.63
CA ILE A 120 20.62 2.56 -17.91
C ILE A 120 20.57 3.52 -16.72
N CYS A 121 19.62 4.43 -16.73
CA CYS A 121 19.34 5.32 -15.61
C CYS A 121 18.31 4.71 -14.67
N HIS A 122 18.62 4.72 -13.37
CA HIS A 122 17.70 4.27 -12.32
C HIS A 122 17.12 5.47 -11.60
N TYR A 123 15.80 5.56 -11.55
CA TYR A 123 15.07 6.59 -10.81
C TYR A 123 14.21 5.95 -9.74
N ALA A 124 14.27 6.49 -8.53
CA ALA A 124 13.40 6.09 -7.44
C ALA A 124 12.34 7.17 -7.20
N PHE A 125 11.07 6.78 -7.23
CA PHE A 125 9.99 7.67 -6.80
C PHE A 125 10.02 7.77 -5.27
N LEU A 126 10.36 8.95 -4.79
CA LEU A 126 10.32 9.25 -3.36
C LEU A 126 8.90 9.57 -2.93
N LEU A 127 8.61 9.29 -1.65
CA LEU A 127 7.39 9.75 -1.02
C LEU A 127 7.33 11.29 -1.02
N ILE A 128 6.13 11.85 -1.13
CA ILE A 128 5.95 13.29 -1.14
C ILE A 128 6.19 13.88 0.25
N ASN A 129 6.80 15.06 0.29
CA ASN A 129 7.03 15.77 1.55
C ASN A 129 5.75 16.48 2.03
N TYR A 130 5.79 17.02 3.25
CA TYR A 130 4.63 17.68 3.87
C TYR A 130 4.07 18.85 3.04
N ASN A 131 4.92 19.64 2.39
CA ASN A 131 4.46 20.78 1.58
C ASN A 131 3.80 20.31 0.29
N GLU A 132 4.38 19.31 -0.37
CA GLU A 132 3.79 18.67 -1.54
C GLU A 132 2.46 18.00 -1.21
N ALA A 133 2.36 17.31 -0.07
CA ALA A 133 1.12 16.70 0.41
C ALA A 133 0.03 17.74 0.65
N LYS A 134 0.36 18.87 1.26
CA LYS A 134 -0.57 19.99 1.44
C LYS A 134 -1.09 20.53 0.10
N GLU A 135 -0.20 20.70 -0.87
CA GLU A 135 -0.60 21.14 -2.22
C GLU A 135 -1.42 20.09 -2.96
N PHE A 136 -1.08 18.79 -2.82
CA PHE A 136 -1.88 17.68 -3.36
C PHE A 136 -3.30 17.71 -2.81
N VAL A 137 -3.47 17.76 -1.48
CA VAL A 137 -4.79 17.78 -0.83
C VAL A 137 -5.61 19.00 -1.26
N LYS A 138 -4.97 20.16 -1.34
CA LYS A 138 -5.62 21.40 -1.81
C LYS A 138 -6.11 21.27 -3.25
N LYS A 139 -5.28 20.77 -4.16
CA LYS A 139 -5.65 20.55 -5.57
C LYS A 139 -6.75 19.52 -5.71
N TRP A 140 -6.65 18.39 -4.99
CA TRP A 140 -7.65 17.34 -4.98
C TRP A 140 -9.01 17.88 -4.52
N LEU A 141 -9.06 18.60 -3.40
CA LEU A 141 -10.29 19.19 -2.87
C LEU A 141 -10.91 20.18 -3.86
N SER A 142 -10.09 21.07 -4.44
CA SER A 142 -10.57 22.04 -5.42
C SER A 142 -11.18 21.36 -6.65
N GLN A 143 -10.57 20.27 -7.13
CA GLN A 143 -11.04 19.56 -8.30
C GLN A 143 -12.33 18.80 -8.03
N ILE A 144 -12.42 18.08 -6.91
CA ILE A 144 -13.62 17.32 -6.53
C ILE A 144 -14.80 18.26 -6.29
N GLU A 145 -14.59 19.37 -5.58
CA GLU A 145 -15.65 20.36 -5.37
C GLU A 145 -16.13 20.96 -6.68
N LYS A 146 -15.21 21.29 -7.60
CA LYS A 146 -15.57 21.77 -8.94
C LYS A 146 -16.42 20.74 -9.69
N SER A 147 -16.00 19.48 -9.73
CA SER A 147 -16.75 18.41 -10.40
C SER A 147 -18.15 18.20 -9.80
N ILE A 148 -18.28 18.24 -8.48
CA ILE A 148 -19.59 18.15 -7.81
C ILE A 148 -20.48 19.34 -8.19
N LEU A 149 -19.94 20.56 -8.19
CA LEU A 149 -20.69 21.76 -8.58
C LEU A 149 -21.15 21.69 -10.03
N GLU A 150 -20.31 21.21 -10.94
CA GLU A 150 -20.66 21.01 -12.35
C GLU A 150 -21.81 20.00 -12.52
N ILE A 151 -21.77 18.86 -11.82
CA ILE A 151 -22.85 17.86 -11.83
C ILE A 151 -24.15 18.46 -11.31
N LEU A 152 -24.12 19.15 -10.17
CA LEU A 152 -25.31 19.75 -9.56
C LEU A 152 -25.93 20.84 -10.46
N LEU A 153 -25.10 21.66 -11.12
CA LEU A 153 -25.57 22.67 -12.06
C LEU A 153 -26.23 22.03 -13.29
N ASN A 154 -25.66 20.95 -13.83
CA ASN A 154 -26.24 20.20 -14.94
C ASN A 154 -27.58 19.55 -14.56
N GLU A 155 -27.75 19.14 -13.30
CA GLU A 155 -29.00 18.60 -12.77
C GLU A 155 -30.02 19.70 -12.35
N GLY A 156 -29.68 20.98 -12.51
CA GLY A 156 -30.55 22.09 -12.15
C GLY A 156 -30.72 22.31 -10.64
N ILE A 157 -29.84 21.74 -9.81
CA ILE A 157 -29.91 21.82 -8.35
C ILE A 157 -29.33 23.16 -7.87
N ASN A 158 -30.14 23.94 -7.15
CA ASN A 158 -29.73 25.25 -6.65
C ASN A 158 -28.67 25.14 -5.52
N LEU A 159 -27.59 25.90 -5.65
CA LEU A 159 -26.47 26.01 -4.70
C LEU A 159 -26.86 26.80 -3.45
N GLY A 160 -27.74 26.23 -2.63
CA GLY A 160 -28.18 26.83 -1.37
C GLY A 160 -27.12 26.78 -0.25
N ARG A 161 -27.35 27.56 0.83
CA ARG A 161 -26.51 27.61 2.04
C ARG A 161 -26.21 26.23 2.66
N LYS A 162 -27.13 25.26 2.51
CA LYS A 162 -26.97 23.88 3.03
C LYS A 162 -25.82 23.13 2.33
N LEU A 163 -25.73 23.21 1.00
CA LEU A 163 -24.67 22.55 0.22
C LEU A 163 -23.29 23.14 0.55
N VAL A 164 -23.19 24.46 0.63
CA VAL A 164 -21.95 25.15 1.03
C VAL A 164 -21.47 24.67 2.41
N LYS A 165 -22.39 24.51 3.38
CA LYS A 165 -22.06 23.99 4.70
C LYS A 165 -21.59 22.53 4.66
N VAL A 166 -22.22 21.68 3.83
CA VAL A 166 -21.82 20.29 3.63
C VAL A 166 -20.41 20.20 3.05
N LEU A 167 -20.14 20.89 1.93
CA LEU A 167 -18.82 20.91 1.30
C LEU A 167 -17.74 21.45 2.25
N SER A 168 -18.05 22.52 3.00
CA SER A 168 -17.14 23.07 4.00
C SER A 168 -16.79 22.05 5.10
N THR A 169 -17.76 21.25 5.54
CA THR A 169 -17.55 20.20 6.56
C THR A 169 -16.69 19.07 6.00
N ARG A 170 -16.97 18.61 4.77
CA ARG A 170 -16.18 17.58 4.08
C ARG A 170 -14.73 18.02 3.87
N ARG A 171 -14.54 19.26 3.42
CA ARG A 171 -13.22 19.89 3.27
C ARG A 171 -12.47 19.91 4.60
N TYR A 172 -13.11 20.37 5.67
CA TYR A 172 -12.51 20.40 7.00
C TYR A 172 -12.03 19.01 7.44
N ASN A 173 -12.86 17.98 7.25
CA ASN A 173 -12.53 16.61 7.64
C ASN A 173 -11.31 16.06 6.87
N VAL A 174 -11.25 16.25 5.55
CA VAL A 174 -10.11 15.80 4.73
C VAL A 174 -8.82 16.50 5.14
N VAL A 175 -8.88 17.83 5.31
CA VAL A 175 -7.71 18.61 5.75
C VAL A 175 -7.23 18.16 7.12
N LYS A 176 -8.15 17.91 8.06
CA LYS A 176 -7.79 17.39 9.39
C LYS A 176 -7.23 15.98 9.36
N ALA A 177 -7.75 15.11 8.50
CA ALA A 177 -7.26 13.75 8.39
C ALA A 177 -5.82 13.66 7.91
N LEU A 178 -5.45 14.44 6.88
CA LEU A 178 -4.15 14.33 6.24
C LEU A 178 -3.08 15.27 6.79
N LEU A 179 -3.48 16.39 7.41
CA LEU A 179 -2.53 17.38 7.93
C LEU A 179 -2.36 17.33 9.46
N VAL A 180 -2.99 16.37 10.15
CA VAL A 180 -2.68 16.10 11.56
C VAL A 180 -1.41 15.24 11.64
N ASN A 181 -0.46 15.71 12.46
CA ASN A 181 0.77 15.04 12.89
C ASN A 181 1.67 14.45 11.79
N ASN A 182 2.05 15.24 10.77
CA ASN A 182 3.12 14.95 9.79
C ASN A 182 3.20 13.47 9.37
N SER A 183 2.04 12.88 9.08
CA SER A 183 1.91 11.43 9.01
C SER A 183 2.38 10.90 7.65
N GLU A 184 2.94 9.70 7.66
CA GLU A 184 3.27 8.91 6.46
C GLU A 184 2.05 8.73 5.53
N LEU A 185 0.81 8.85 6.05
CA LEU A 185 -0.41 8.87 5.24
C LEU A 185 -0.35 9.91 4.13
N SER A 186 0.13 11.11 4.48
CA SER A 186 0.21 12.26 3.58
C SER A 186 1.36 12.12 2.57
N SER A 187 2.35 11.29 2.88
CA SER A 187 3.55 11.11 2.06
C SER A 187 3.37 10.12 0.92
N ASN A 188 2.35 9.26 0.97
CA ASN A 188 1.99 8.39 -0.14
C ASN A 188 0.76 8.97 -0.90
N PRO A 189 0.92 9.45 -2.15
CA PRO A 189 -0.17 10.09 -2.90
C PRO A 189 -1.37 9.17 -3.16
N SER A 190 -1.15 7.89 -3.46
CA SER A 190 -2.24 6.93 -3.70
C SER A 190 -3.06 6.68 -2.44
N LEU A 191 -2.41 6.49 -1.30
CA LEU A 191 -3.09 6.35 -0.02
C LEU A 191 -3.82 7.64 0.36
N SER A 192 -3.18 8.80 0.16
CA SER A 192 -3.81 10.11 0.38
C SER A 192 -5.08 10.27 -0.43
N ALA A 193 -5.08 9.88 -1.71
CA ALA A 193 -6.26 9.95 -2.57
C ALA A 193 -7.41 9.06 -2.06
N LEU A 194 -7.12 7.83 -1.61
CA LEU A 194 -8.12 6.93 -1.04
C LEU A 194 -8.69 7.47 0.27
N ILE A 195 -7.83 7.94 1.18
CA ILE A 195 -8.25 8.54 2.45
C ILE A 195 -9.09 9.81 2.21
N CYS A 196 -8.67 10.68 1.29
CA CYS A 196 -9.47 11.82 0.83
C CYS A 196 -10.86 11.36 0.38
N THR A 197 -10.92 10.34 -0.47
CA THR A 197 -12.18 9.84 -1.06
C THR A 197 -13.14 9.34 0.02
N PHE A 198 -12.67 8.49 0.94
CA PHE A 198 -13.51 7.97 2.02
C PHE A 198 -13.94 9.08 2.99
N ILE A 199 -13.01 9.91 3.45
CA ILE A 199 -13.32 10.92 4.47
C ILE A 199 -14.21 12.03 3.90
N PHE A 200 -14.08 12.35 2.61
CA PHE A 200 -14.94 13.32 1.95
C PHE A 200 -16.41 12.88 1.89
N GLN A 201 -16.71 11.58 1.99
CA GLN A 201 -18.10 11.10 2.07
C GLN A 201 -18.75 11.40 3.43
N SER A 202 -17.95 11.55 4.49
CA SER A 202 -18.40 11.79 5.87
C SER A 202 -18.97 13.18 6.11
N LEU A 203 -20.08 13.26 6.84
CA LEU A 203 -20.68 14.52 7.31
C LEU A 203 -20.34 14.85 8.77
N ASP A 204 -19.93 13.87 9.55
CA ASP A 204 -19.58 14.07 10.95
C ASP A 204 -18.25 14.80 11.07
N LYS A 205 -18.18 15.79 11.97
CA LYS A 205 -16.93 16.51 12.25
C LYS A 205 -15.90 15.55 12.81
N PHE A 206 -14.74 15.51 12.17
CA PHE A 206 -13.67 14.57 12.47
C PHE A 206 -12.39 15.30 12.89
N ASN A 207 -11.92 15.04 14.12
CA ASN A 207 -10.68 15.59 14.68
C ASN A 207 -9.78 14.43 15.17
N PRO A 208 -9.10 13.74 14.26
CA PRO A 208 -8.19 12.65 14.63
C PRO A 208 -7.01 13.18 15.44
N LYS A 209 -6.47 12.36 16.35
CA LYS A 209 -5.19 12.62 17.03
C LYS A 209 -4.06 11.73 16.53
N SER A 210 -4.39 10.62 15.91
CA SER A 210 -3.43 9.60 15.46
C SER A 210 -3.76 9.05 14.07
N ARG A 211 -2.77 8.44 13.41
CA ARG A 211 -2.97 7.80 12.09
C ARG A 211 -4.00 6.67 12.13
N VAL A 212 -4.08 5.93 13.24
CA VAL A 212 -5.02 4.82 13.40
C VAL A 212 -6.48 5.31 13.45
N GLU A 213 -6.74 6.49 14.00
CA GLU A 213 -8.07 7.11 13.99
C GLU A 213 -8.50 7.45 12.56
N VAL A 214 -7.57 7.91 11.72
CA VAL A 214 -7.82 8.20 10.31
C VAL A 214 -8.15 6.93 9.54
N TYR A 215 -7.36 5.86 9.70
CA TYR A 215 -7.66 4.56 9.10
C TYR A 215 -9.02 4.03 9.56
N ASN A 216 -9.28 4.05 10.87
CA ASN A 216 -10.57 3.58 11.39
C ASN A 216 -11.73 4.37 10.79
N HIS A 217 -11.66 5.71 10.78
CA HIS A 217 -12.74 6.53 10.23
C HIS A 217 -12.96 6.27 8.74
N ALA A 218 -11.89 6.21 7.95
CA ALA A 218 -11.98 5.87 6.53
C ALA A 218 -12.61 4.49 6.31
N VAL A 219 -12.24 3.49 7.12
CA VAL A 219 -12.81 2.16 7.05
C VAL A 219 -14.29 2.13 7.44
N GLN A 220 -14.69 2.81 8.51
CA GLN A 220 -16.11 2.89 8.89
C GLN A 220 -16.95 3.55 7.80
N VAL A 221 -16.46 4.63 7.18
CA VAL A 221 -17.19 5.30 6.09
C VAL A 221 -17.33 4.38 4.87
N ALA A 222 -16.27 3.66 4.49
CA ALA A 222 -16.34 2.70 3.40
C ALA A 222 -17.35 1.56 3.70
N LEU A 223 -17.28 0.97 4.89
CA LEU A 223 -18.22 -0.10 5.31
C LEU A 223 -19.67 0.38 5.36
N HIS A 224 -19.92 1.61 5.80
CA HIS A 224 -21.26 2.20 5.77
C HIS A 224 -21.76 2.43 4.34
N SER A 225 -20.88 2.85 3.43
CA SER A 225 -21.19 2.96 2.00
C SER A 225 -21.52 1.60 1.37
N TRP A 226 -20.85 0.52 1.78
CA TRP A 226 -21.18 -0.85 1.34
C TRP A 226 -22.58 -1.25 1.79
N LYS A 227 -22.89 -0.99 3.06
CA LYS A 227 -24.20 -1.31 3.63
C LYS A 227 -25.36 -0.58 2.94
N SER A 228 -25.15 0.64 2.44
CA SER A 228 -26.21 1.34 1.70
C SER A 228 -26.55 0.70 0.35
N HIS A 229 -25.63 -0.09 -0.22
CA HIS A 229 -25.85 -0.82 -1.47
C HIS A 229 -26.45 -2.22 -1.24
N GLU A 230 -26.10 -2.89 -0.13
CA GLU A 230 -26.75 -4.15 0.28
C GLU A 230 -27.05 -4.19 1.79
N SER A 231 -28.34 -4.19 2.14
CA SER A 231 -28.83 -4.04 3.52
C SER A 231 -28.79 -5.31 4.38
N ASN A 232 -28.50 -6.48 3.79
CA ASN A 232 -28.73 -7.78 4.43
C ASN A 232 -27.51 -8.40 5.11
N ILE A 233 -26.30 -7.85 4.93
CA ILE A 233 -25.09 -8.34 5.60
C ILE A 233 -24.79 -7.44 6.82
N PRO A 234 -24.75 -7.99 8.04
CA PRO A 234 -24.35 -7.22 9.21
C PRO A 234 -22.90 -6.74 9.09
N GLU A 235 -22.65 -5.48 9.41
CA GLU A 235 -21.32 -4.86 9.37
C GLU A 235 -20.26 -5.63 10.18
N ARG A 236 -20.67 -6.26 11.28
CA ARG A 236 -19.81 -7.14 12.09
C ARG A 236 -19.31 -8.35 11.31
N VAL A 237 -20.19 -8.99 10.52
CA VAL A 237 -19.84 -10.17 9.72
C VAL A 237 -18.83 -9.77 8.64
N LEU A 238 -19.12 -8.66 7.94
CA LEU A 238 -18.24 -8.09 6.93
C LEU A 238 -16.87 -7.69 7.51
N THR A 239 -16.86 -7.02 8.66
CA THR A 239 -15.62 -6.61 9.33
C THR A 239 -14.80 -7.82 9.73
N ASN A 240 -15.42 -8.86 10.29
CA ASN A 240 -14.71 -10.09 10.65
C ASN A 240 -14.17 -10.79 9.40
N PHE A 241 -14.96 -10.84 8.33
CA PHE A 241 -14.50 -11.38 7.05
C PHE A 241 -13.25 -10.67 6.55
N LEU A 242 -13.24 -9.33 6.52
CA LEU A 242 -12.08 -8.54 6.08
C LEU A 242 -10.87 -8.70 7.02
N ILE A 243 -11.07 -8.86 8.33
CA ILE A 243 -9.99 -9.15 9.28
C ILE A 243 -9.33 -10.49 8.94
N ASP A 244 -10.12 -11.54 8.79
CA ASP A 244 -9.62 -12.89 8.56
C ASP A 244 -9.00 -13.01 7.15
N LEU A 245 -9.60 -12.36 6.15
CA LEU A 245 -9.03 -12.21 4.79
C LEU A 245 -7.68 -11.49 4.82
N ALA A 246 -7.58 -10.36 5.52
CA ALA A 246 -6.33 -9.63 5.62
C ALA A 246 -5.24 -10.49 6.28
N CYS A 247 -5.57 -11.20 7.36
CA CYS A 247 -4.64 -12.13 8.00
C CYS A 247 -4.21 -13.27 7.07
N TYR A 248 -5.14 -13.88 6.35
CA TYR A 248 -4.85 -14.93 5.38
C TYR A 248 -3.89 -14.45 4.29
N LEU A 249 -4.18 -13.31 3.67
CA LEU A 249 -3.32 -12.72 2.64
C LEU A 249 -1.94 -12.35 3.19
N HIS A 250 -1.90 -11.79 4.40
CA HIS A 250 -0.64 -11.35 4.99
C HIS A 250 0.27 -12.53 5.34
N LEU A 251 -0.30 -13.70 5.68
CA LEU A 251 0.45 -14.91 5.96
C LEU A 251 0.82 -15.69 4.70
N ASN A 252 -0.10 -15.82 3.74
CA ASN A 252 0.00 -16.81 2.66
C ASN A 252 0.24 -16.23 1.27
N SER A 253 0.02 -14.93 1.06
CA SER A 253 0.13 -14.30 -0.28
C SER A 253 1.13 -13.16 -0.25
N PRO A 254 2.41 -13.35 -0.67
CA PRO A 254 3.40 -12.28 -0.70
C PRO A 254 2.96 -11.04 -1.50
N SER A 255 2.24 -11.26 -2.61
CA SER A 255 1.71 -10.20 -3.48
C SER A 255 0.46 -9.52 -2.92
N GLY A 256 -0.25 -10.13 -1.96
CA GLY A 256 -1.52 -9.63 -1.45
C GLY A 256 -2.73 -9.93 -2.34
N LEU A 257 -2.52 -10.73 -3.40
CA LEU A 257 -3.53 -11.18 -4.35
C LEU A 257 -4.20 -12.48 -3.88
N ILE A 258 -5.45 -12.69 -4.28
CA ILE A 258 -6.24 -13.92 -4.09
C ILE A 258 -7.29 -14.05 -5.19
N ASP A 259 -7.54 -15.28 -5.65
CA ASP A 259 -8.58 -15.54 -6.66
C ASP A 259 -9.98 -15.72 -6.04
N GLU A 260 -11.01 -15.63 -6.88
CA GLU A 260 -12.41 -15.76 -6.45
C GLU A 260 -12.72 -17.10 -5.76
N PHE A 261 -12.07 -18.19 -6.16
CA PHE A 261 -12.31 -19.51 -5.57
C PHE A 261 -11.85 -19.53 -4.11
N ASP A 262 -10.62 -19.07 -3.85
CA ASP A 262 -10.06 -18.98 -2.51
C ASP A 262 -10.83 -18.00 -1.62
N ILE A 263 -11.29 -16.86 -2.17
CA ILE A 263 -12.17 -15.92 -1.45
C ILE A 263 -13.46 -16.61 -1.01
N LYS A 264 -14.13 -17.33 -1.92
CA LYS A 264 -15.39 -18.03 -1.62
C LYS A 264 -15.18 -19.08 -0.54
N GLN A 265 -14.07 -19.81 -0.59
CA GLN A 265 -13.71 -20.80 0.42
C GLN A 265 -13.46 -20.14 1.78
N LEU A 266 -12.74 -19.02 1.81
CA LEU A 266 -12.48 -18.29 3.05
C LEU A 266 -13.76 -17.70 3.65
N CYS A 267 -14.63 -17.09 2.83
CA CYS A 267 -15.97 -16.65 3.22
C CYS A 267 -16.74 -17.79 3.89
N TYR A 268 -16.74 -18.98 3.27
CA TYR A 268 -17.44 -20.15 3.78
C TYR A 268 -16.93 -20.57 5.16
N LEU A 269 -15.60 -20.65 5.33
CA LEU A 269 -14.98 -21.02 6.61
C LEU A 269 -15.31 -20.02 7.73
N ILE A 270 -15.26 -18.72 7.44
CA ILE A 270 -15.54 -17.67 8.42
C ILE A 270 -17.00 -17.69 8.86
N LEU A 271 -17.93 -17.84 7.91
CA LEU A 271 -19.35 -17.94 8.20
C LEU A 271 -19.68 -19.19 9.03
N GLN A 272 -19.02 -20.33 8.75
CA GLN A 272 -19.19 -21.56 9.52
C GLN A 272 -18.72 -21.40 10.97
N GLN A 273 -17.66 -20.64 11.22
CA GLN A 273 -17.16 -20.40 12.58
C GLN A 273 -18.05 -19.47 13.41
N GLN A 274 -18.85 -18.61 12.77
CA GLN A 274 -19.70 -17.63 13.45
C GLN A 274 -21.10 -18.15 13.81
N GLY A 275 -21.47 -19.39 13.46
CA GLY A 275 -22.75 -19.97 13.85
C GLY A 275 -22.83 -21.49 13.70
N PRO A 276 -23.39 -22.23 14.69
CA PRO A 276 -23.61 -23.65 14.58
C PRO A 276 -24.89 -23.90 13.76
N SER A 277 -24.80 -24.70 12.69
CA SER A 277 -25.94 -25.20 11.88
C SER A 277 -26.59 -24.18 10.92
N CYS A 278 -25.85 -23.67 9.94
CA CYS A 278 -26.46 -23.01 8.78
C CYS A 278 -26.69 -24.02 7.65
N ASN A 279 -27.90 -24.04 7.09
CA ASN A 279 -28.21 -24.74 5.85
C ASN A 279 -27.18 -24.35 4.76
N HIS A 280 -26.55 -25.31 4.10
CA HIS A 280 -25.56 -25.06 3.04
C HIS A 280 -26.07 -24.10 1.94
N LYS A 281 -27.39 -24.10 1.68
CA LYS A 281 -28.01 -23.17 0.72
C LYS A 281 -27.90 -21.72 1.19
N ILE A 282 -28.18 -21.46 2.48
CA ILE A 282 -28.09 -20.13 3.08
C ILE A 282 -26.63 -19.66 3.08
N LEU A 283 -25.69 -20.53 3.44
CA LEU A 283 -24.26 -20.21 3.39
C LEU A 283 -23.81 -19.82 1.97
N ARG A 284 -24.21 -20.59 0.95
CA ARG A 284 -23.91 -20.26 -0.45
C ARG A 284 -24.50 -18.91 -0.85
N GLU A 285 -25.74 -18.62 -0.48
CA GLU A 285 -26.36 -17.32 -0.74
C GLU A 285 -25.61 -16.17 -0.06
N TYR A 286 -25.12 -16.35 1.18
CA TYR A 286 -24.31 -15.35 1.86
C TYR A 286 -22.93 -15.16 1.24
N VAL A 287 -22.26 -16.25 0.83
CA VAL A 287 -20.99 -16.18 0.10
C VAL A 287 -21.17 -15.42 -1.20
N HIS A 288 -22.21 -15.73 -1.99
CA HIS A 288 -22.49 -15.03 -3.24
C HIS A 288 -22.75 -13.54 -3.04
N LYS A 289 -23.47 -13.15 -1.98
CA LYS A 289 -23.69 -11.73 -1.65
C LYS A 289 -22.41 -11.02 -1.21
N LEU A 290 -21.60 -11.68 -0.37
CA LEU A 290 -20.31 -11.14 0.04
C LEU A 290 -19.38 -10.96 -1.15
N THR A 291 -19.34 -11.90 -2.08
CA THR A 291 -18.51 -11.77 -3.29
C THR A 291 -19.06 -10.71 -4.24
N SER A 292 -20.39 -10.61 -4.43
CA SER A 292 -20.95 -9.54 -5.28
C SER A 292 -20.64 -8.15 -4.75
N LEU A 293 -20.56 -7.98 -3.43
CA LEU A 293 -20.10 -6.72 -2.82
C LEU A 293 -18.67 -6.34 -3.19
N LEU A 294 -17.80 -7.33 -3.43
CA LEU A 294 -16.41 -7.08 -3.86
C LEU A 294 -16.37 -6.58 -5.32
N ASP A 295 -17.33 -6.99 -6.15
CA ASP A 295 -17.41 -6.60 -7.55
C ASP A 295 -17.83 -5.14 -7.74
N TYR A 296 -18.60 -4.57 -6.79
CA TYR A 296 -19.08 -3.18 -6.89
C TYR A 296 -18.02 -2.11 -6.59
N ASN A 297 -16.75 -2.47 -6.33
CA ASN A 297 -15.66 -1.52 -6.06
C ASN A 297 -15.98 -0.48 -4.97
N ILE A 298 -16.85 -0.81 -4.00
CA ILE A 298 -17.40 0.20 -3.07
C ILE A 298 -16.37 0.59 -1.99
N GLY A 299 -15.19 -0.04 -1.95
CA GLY A 299 -14.04 0.52 -1.23
C GLY A 299 -13.36 -0.38 -0.20
N ILE A 300 -12.04 -0.43 -0.32
CA ILE A 300 -11.02 -1.12 0.50
C ILE A 300 -10.55 -2.44 -0.11
N PHE A 301 -11.43 -3.27 -0.66
CA PHE A 301 -11.08 -4.51 -1.36
C PHE A 301 -11.82 -4.57 -2.70
N ALA A 302 -11.14 -4.98 -3.77
CA ALA A 302 -11.63 -4.84 -5.14
C ALA A 302 -11.03 -5.88 -6.09
N GLU A 303 -11.73 -6.18 -7.19
CA GLU A 303 -11.21 -6.97 -8.30
C GLU A 303 -10.21 -6.15 -9.14
N ARG A 304 -9.08 -6.75 -9.51
CA ARG A 304 -8.07 -6.18 -10.43
C ARG A 304 -8.17 -6.73 -11.85
N GLY A 305 -9.02 -7.72 -12.06
CA GLY A 305 -9.25 -8.39 -13.34
C GLY A 305 -8.97 -9.89 -13.24
N LEU A 306 -9.50 -10.65 -14.18
CA LEU A 306 -9.36 -12.11 -14.26
C LEU A 306 -9.79 -12.82 -12.95
N GLN A 307 -10.79 -12.31 -12.24
CA GLN A 307 -11.25 -12.88 -10.96
C GLN A 307 -10.18 -12.90 -9.87
N ILE A 308 -9.19 -11.99 -9.96
CA ILE A 308 -8.16 -11.76 -8.94
C ILE A 308 -8.52 -10.49 -8.17
N TYR A 309 -8.42 -10.56 -6.85
CA TYR A 309 -8.79 -9.48 -5.95
C TYR A 309 -7.65 -9.12 -5.00
N GLU A 310 -7.67 -7.87 -4.53
CA GLU A 310 -6.75 -7.38 -3.50
C GLU A 310 -7.33 -6.19 -2.72
N PHE A 311 -6.63 -5.83 -1.64
CA PHE A 311 -6.87 -4.55 -0.98
C PHE A 311 -6.43 -3.39 -1.89
N LEU A 312 -7.23 -2.33 -1.98
CA LEU A 312 -6.92 -1.13 -2.78
C LEU A 312 -5.58 -0.49 -2.40
N HIS A 313 -5.14 -0.69 -1.16
CA HIS A 313 -3.82 -0.34 -0.67
C HIS A 313 -3.42 -1.25 0.48
N LEU A 314 -2.14 -1.65 0.54
CA LEU A 314 -1.59 -2.52 1.58
C LEU A 314 -1.87 -2.00 3.00
N SER A 315 -1.88 -0.68 3.19
CA SER A 315 -2.19 -0.07 4.50
C SER A 315 -3.58 -0.42 5.05
N PHE A 316 -4.56 -0.69 4.19
CA PHE A 316 -5.86 -1.16 4.67
C PHE A 316 -5.81 -2.65 5.07
N GLN A 317 -5.03 -3.46 4.35
CA GLN A 317 -4.73 -4.82 4.79
C GLN A 317 -4.03 -4.80 6.15
N ASP A 318 -3.00 -3.97 6.32
CA ASP A 318 -2.28 -3.79 7.60
C ASP A 318 -3.21 -3.35 8.72
N TYR A 319 -4.16 -2.46 8.43
CA TYR A 319 -5.18 -2.06 9.39
C TYR A 319 -6.04 -3.24 9.87
N PHE A 320 -6.50 -4.10 8.96
CA PHE A 320 -7.32 -5.26 9.32
C PHE A 320 -6.50 -6.35 10.03
N VAL A 321 -5.24 -6.55 9.65
CA VAL A 321 -4.30 -7.39 10.40
C VAL A 321 -4.11 -6.84 11.81
N ALA A 322 -3.85 -5.53 11.95
CA ALA A 322 -3.72 -4.87 13.25
C ALA A 322 -4.96 -5.08 14.13
N ARG A 323 -6.16 -5.00 13.55
CA ARG A 323 -7.43 -5.29 14.22
C ARG A 323 -7.51 -6.74 14.73
N SER A 324 -6.88 -7.70 14.06
CA SER A 324 -6.75 -9.08 14.54
C SER A 324 -5.79 -9.18 15.72
N LEU A 325 -4.68 -8.43 15.66
CA LEU A 325 -3.62 -8.49 16.68
C LEU A 325 -4.08 -8.01 18.06
N VAL A 326 -5.01 -7.06 18.10
CA VAL A 326 -5.52 -6.45 19.33
C VAL A 326 -6.78 -7.14 19.88
N LYS A 327 -7.16 -8.32 19.38
CA LYS A 327 -8.28 -9.11 19.91
C LYS A 327 -7.85 -9.92 21.14
N GLY A 328 -8.64 -9.84 22.20
CA GLY A 328 -8.48 -10.63 23.42
C GLY A 328 -8.07 -9.80 24.63
N SER A 329 -7.61 -10.49 25.67
CA SER A 329 -7.02 -9.89 26.87
C SER A 329 -5.62 -9.32 26.59
N PRO A 330 -5.12 -8.37 27.39
CA PRO A 330 -3.79 -7.78 27.15
C PRO A 330 -2.64 -8.80 27.18
N ASP A 331 -2.77 -9.89 27.94
CA ASP A 331 -1.83 -11.02 27.94
C ASP A 331 -1.81 -11.78 26.60
N GLU A 332 -2.97 -12.12 26.07
CA GLU A 332 -3.09 -12.78 24.76
C GLU A 332 -2.54 -11.90 23.64
N VAL A 333 -2.80 -10.59 23.71
CA VAL A 333 -2.32 -9.60 22.74
C VAL A 333 -0.80 -9.44 22.83
N ALA A 334 -0.23 -9.33 24.03
CA ALA A 334 1.23 -9.24 24.22
C ALA A 334 1.94 -10.48 23.65
N LYS A 335 1.46 -11.68 23.98
CA LYS A 335 2.02 -12.94 23.46
C LYS A 335 1.96 -13.01 21.94
N ARG A 336 0.83 -12.62 21.36
CA ARG A 336 0.63 -12.60 19.90
C ARG A 336 1.59 -11.63 19.23
N ILE A 337 1.66 -10.39 19.71
CA ILE A 337 2.56 -9.35 19.19
C ILE A 337 4.02 -9.80 19.27
N LEU A 338 4.47 -10.34 20.39
CA LEU A 338 5.85 -10.82 20.55
C LEU A 338 6.19 -11.95 19.58
N THR A 339 5.23 -12.85 19.32
CA THR A 339 5.39 -13.96 18.37
C THR A 339 5.56 -13.47 16.93
N ILE A 340 4.83 -12.42 16.54
CA ILE A 340 4.84 -11.93 15.15
C ILE A 340 5.90 -10.85 14.87
N THR A 341 6.47 -10.22 15.90
CA THR A 341 7.45 -9.12 15.76
C THR A 341 8.70 -9.52 14.98
N ILE A 342 9.02 -10.82 14.92
CA ILE A 342 10.15 -11.34 14.16
C ILE A 342 9.95 -11.29 12.64
N TYR A 343 8.70 -11.13 12.17
CA TYR A 343 8.37 -11.14 10.75
C TYR A 343 8.29 -9.71 10.20
N PRO A 344 9.21 -9.30 9.30
CA PRO A 344 9.26 -7.93 8.79
C PRO A 344 7.96 -7.46 8.13
N ARG A 345 7.21 -8.40 7.54
CA ARG A 345 5.94 -8.12 6.87
C ARG A 345 4.91 -7.45 7.79
N PHE A 346 4.91 -7.82 9.06
CA PHE A 346 3.97 -7.32 10.06
C PHE A 346 4.35 -5.94 10.63
N HIS A 347 5.44 -5.32 10.17
CA HIS A 347 5.94 -4.06 10.75
C HIS A 347 4.85 -2.97 10.81
N GLU A 348 4.20 -2.65 9.69
CA GLU A 348 3.15 -1.63 9.68
C GLU A 348 1.91 -2.05 10.45
N SER A 349 1.49 -3.31 10.31
CA SER A 349 0.41 -3.90 11.10
C SER A 349 0.64 -3.76 12.61
N LEU A 350 1.88 -3.96 13.09
CA LEU A 350 2.26 -3.82 14.48
C LEU A 350 2.19 -2.36 14.95
N LEU A 351 2.71 -1.44 14.16
CA LEU A 351 2.65 -0.01 14.48
C LEU A 351 1.19 0.51 14.51
N ILE A 352 0.32 0.01 13.62
CA ILE A 352 -1.12 0.33 13.67
C ILE A 352 -1.77 -0.30 14.90
N ALA A 353 -1.45 -1.56 15.24
CA ALA A 353 -1.98 -2.25 16.42
C ALA A 353 -1.61 -1.53 17.72
N ILE A 354 -0.36 -1.07 17.82
CA ILE A 354 0.13 -0.24 18.91
C ILE A 354 -0.65 1.07 19.03
N GLY A 355 -0.84 1.77 17.90
CA GLY A 355 -1.66 2.99 17.88
C GLY A 355 -3.09 2.70 18.35
N TRP A 356 -3.65 1.55 17.96
CA TRP A 356 -4.97 1.11 18.38
C TRP A 356 -5.05 0.88 19.90
N ILE A 357 -4.06 0.18 20.46
CA ILE A 357 -3.93 -0.06 21.91
C ILE A 357 -3.87 1.28 22.65
N SER A 358 -2.97 2.18 22.23
CA SER A 358 -2.84 3.51 22.83
C SER A 358 -4.11 4.35 22.75
N TRP A 359 -4.93 4.14 21.72
CA TRP A 359 -6.18 4.89 21.52
C TRP A 359 -7.36 4.32 22.30
N LYS A 360 -7.48 2.99 22.40
CA LYS A 360 -8.71 2.32 22.88
C LYS A 360 -8.60 1.72 24.28
N TRP A 361 -7.41 1.41 24.77
CA TRP A 361 -7.26 0.73 26.05
C TRP A 361 -7.30 1.69 27.25
N SER A 362 -7.69 1.14 28.39
CA SER A 362 -7.56 1.82 29.67
C SER A 362 -6.08 1.97 30.03
N PHE A 363 -5.78 2.87 30.97
CA PHE A 363 -4.42 3.03 31.49
C PHE A 363 -3.90 1.71 32.10
N ASP A 364 -4.76 1.00 32.85
CA ASP A 364 -4.38 -0.25 33.54
C ASP A 364 -4.07 -1.38 32.55
N ASP A 365 -4.90 -1.55 31.51
CA ASP A 365 -4.66 -2.56 30.45
C ASP A 365 -3.39 -2.25 29.66
N TYR A 366 -3.16 -0.96 29.37
CA TYR A 366 -1.98 -0.48 28.68
C TYR A 366 -0.70 -0.70 29.50
N ASP A 367 -0.72 -0.38 30.79
CA ASP A 367 0.41 -0.58 31.70
C ASP A 367 0.71 -2.07 31.87
N MET A 368 -0.31 -2.91 32.06
CA MET A 368 -0.16 -4.36 32.11
C MET A 368 0.49 -4.91 30.83
N PHE A 369 0.07 -4.44 29.66
CA PHE A 369 0.67 -4.83 28.39
C PHE A 369 2.11 -4.38 28.24
N CYS A 370 2.45 -3.15 28.63
CA CYS A 370 3.82 -2.67 28.62
C CYS A 370 4.71 -3.51 29.55
N ASN A 371 4.22 -3.81 30.75
CA ASN A 371 4.90 -4.69 31.69
C ASN A 371 5.10 -6.08 31.08
N LEU A 372 4.10 -6.65 30.42
CA LEU A 372 4.22 -7.95 29.74
C LEU A 372 5.22 -7.92 28.59
N LEU A 373 5.24 -6.89 27.75
CA LEU A 373 6.22 -6.77 26.66
C LEU A 373 7.66 -6.76 27.19
N VAL A 374 7.87 -6.10 28.33
CA VAL A 374 9.20 -5.86 28.89
C VAL A 374 9.67 -7.02 29.78
N THR A 375 8.75 -7.62 30.55
CA THR A 375 9.06 -8.70 31.50
C THR A 375 8.99 -10.09 30.90
N SER A 376 8.30 -10.29 29.78
CA SER A 376 8.25 -11.58 29.10
C SER A 376 9.68 -11.93 28.64
N PRO A 377 10.35 -12.90 29.28
CA PRO A 377 11.67 -13.34 28.85
C PRO A 377 11.43 -14.24 27.63
N THR A 378 11.18 -13.63 26.47
CA THR A 378 10.95 -14.44 25.28
C THR A 378 12.25 -15.10 24.87
N GLN A 379 12.14 -16.35 24.42
CA GLN A 379 13.17 -17.35 24.11
C GLN A 379 14.15 -16.94 22.99
N TYR A 380 14.36 -15.65 22.77
CA TYR A 380 15.12 -15.07 21.69
C TYR A 380 16.27 -14.25 22.26
N SER A 381 17.42 -14.30 21.60
CA SER A 381 18.63 -13.56 21.98
C SER A 381 18.46 -12.04 21.92
N ILE A 382 17.38 -11.55 21.29
CA ILE A 382 17.08 -10.14 21.07
C ILE A 382 15.84 -9.75 21.90
N PRO A 383 15.89 -8.68 22.71
CA PRO A 383 14.77 -8.23 23.53
C PRO A 383 13.74 -7.47 22.69
N PHE A 384 13.05 -8.17 21.78
CA PHE A 384 12.08 -7.57 20.85
C PHE A 384 10.98 -6.78 21.55
N GLY A 385 10.49 -7.26 22.70
CA GLY A 385 9.49 -6.55 23.48
C GLY A 385 9.98 -5.20 24.00
N THR A 386 11.23 -5.13 24.45
CA THR A 386 11.88 -3.87 24.85
C THR A 386 12.08 -2.93 23.66
N ILE A 387 12.52 -3.44 22.50
CA ILE A 387 12.67 -2.64 21.28
C ILE A 387 11.30 -2.06 20.84
N LEU A 388 10.26 -2.89 20.87
CA LEU A 388 8.90 -2.47 20.53
C LEU A 388 8.37 -1.42 21.50
N PHE A 389 8.65 -1.57 22.80
CA PHE A 389 8.33 -0.56 23.81
C PHE A 389 9.04 0.78 23.53
N PHE A 390 10.29 0.76 23.08
CA PHE A 390 10.99 1.98 22.65
C PHE A 390 10.37 2.62 21.40
N LEU A 391 9.95 1.82 20.42
CA LEU A 391 9.22 2.31 19.26
C LEU A 391 7.89 2.96 19.68
N MET A 392 7.15 2.32 20.58
CA MET A 392 5.93 2.88 21.21
C MET A 392 6.19 4.24 21.85
N LEU A 393 7.23 4.36 22.67
CA LEU A 393 7.65 5.61 23.29
C LEU A 393 7.96 6.70 22.26
N SER A 394 8.64 6.36 21.17
CA SER A 394 8.96 7.32 20.11
C SER A 394 7.72 7.84 19.37
N MET A 395 6.70 6.98 19.20
CA MET A 395 5.41 7.37 18.62
C MET A 395 4.65 8.31 19.56
N ILE A 396 4.60 7.97 20.86
CA ILE A 396 3.98 8.81 21.89
C ILE A 396 4.72 10.14 22.02
N TYR A 397 6.06 10.14 21.99
CA TYR A 397 6.88 11.35 22.10
C TYR A 397 6.65 12.32 20.94
N LYS A 398 6.41 11.82 19.72
CA LYS A 398 5.98 12.65 18.58
C LYS A 398 4.59 13.25 18.78
N ASP A 399 3.70 12.56 19.49
CA ASP A 399 2.33 13.02 19.79
C ASP A 399 2.24 13.95 21.02
N TYR A 400 3.20 13.89 21.96
CA TYR A 400 3.11 14.52 23.30
C TYR A 400 3.90 15.81 23.55
N LEU A 401 4.42 16.47 22.51
CA LEU A 401 5.11 17.77 22.65
C LEU A 401 4.21 18.95 23.10
N GLN A 402 3.08 18.68 23.77
CA GLN A 402 2.24 19.70 24.42
C GLN A 402 1.94 19.50 25.92
N THR A 403 2.31 18.40 26.59
CA THR A 403 2.06 18.25 28.05
C THR A 403 3.15 17.47 28.79
N GLN A 404 3.65 18.04 29.89
CA GLN A 404 5.04 17.86 30.36
C GLN A 404 5.24 16.95 31.61
N SER A 405 4.32 16.06 32.00
CA SER A 405 4.44 15.36 33.31
C SER A 405 4.58 13.83 33.27
N SER A 406 4.05 13.11 32.27
CA SER A 406 4.06 11.64 32.24
C SER A 406 5.37 11.01 31.73
N LEU A 407 6.18 11.78 31.00
CA LEU A 407 7.47 11.35 30.45
C LEU A 407 8.52 11.04 31.52
N LEU A 408 8.45 11.68 32.69
CA LEU A 408 9.45 11.52 33.74
C LEU A 408 9.37 10.13 34.41
N HIS A 409 8.16 9.61 34.66
CA HIS A 409 7.97 8.28 35.25
C HIS A 409 8.38 7.15 34.29
N LEU A 410 8.10 7.31 32.99
CA LEU A 410 8.49 6.36 31.96
C LEU A 410 10.01 6.28 31.78
N VAL A 411 10.71 7.42 31.81
CA VAL A 411 12.20 7.47 31.78
C VAL A 411 12.81 6.85 33.05
N ILE A 412 12.17 7.03 34.22
CA ILE A 412 12.62 6.40 35.48
C ILE A 412 12.48 4.87 35.42
N TYR A 413 11.37 4.35 34.89
CA TYR A 413 11.18 2.91 34.68
C TYR A 413 12.23 2.34 33.71
N LEU A 414 12.57 3.11 32.67
CA LEU A 414 13.59 2.82 31.67
C LEU A 414 15.00 2.69 32.27
N ILE A 415 15.35 3.60 33.18
CA ILE A 415 16.63 3.57 33.91
C ILE A 415 16.68 2.36 34.83
N ILE A 416 15.59 2.05 35.55
CA ILE A 416 15.52 0.90 36.46
C ILE A 416 15.68 -0.42 35.68
N HIS A 417 15.02 -0.55 34.53
CA HIS A 417 15.09 -1.79 33.75
C HIS A 417 16.45 -1.99 33.06
N ILE A 418 17.06 -0.93 32.53
CA ILE A 418 18.42 -1.01 31.96
C ILE A 418 19.43 -1.40 33.06
N ILE A 419 19.26 -0.88 34.28
CA ILE A 419 20.09 -1.25 35.45
C ILE A 419 19.88 -2.72 35.84
N GLN A 420 18.64 -3.24 35.76
CA GLN A 420 18.34 -4.64 36.08
C GLN A 420 18.88 -5.63 35.03
N VAL A 421 18.79 -5.31 33.74
CA VAL A 421 19.33 -6.15 32.65
C VAL A 421 20.87 -6.20 32.71
N LYS A 422 21.54 -5.09 33.05
CA LYS A 422 22.99 -5.05 33.25
C LYS A 422 23.50 -5.84 34.46
N ARG A 423 22.62 -6.25 35.38
CA ARG A 423 22.99 -7.08 36.55
C ARG A 423 22.91 -8.58 36.27
N HIS A 424 22.32 -8.99 35.15
CA HIS A 424 22.13 -10.39 34.76
C HIS A 424 22.97 -10.83 33.56
N ILE A 425 23.80 -9.94 33.01
CA ILE A 425 24.92 -10.21 32.10
C ILE A 425 26.20 -10.00 32.92
#